data_AF-A0A9E7AHC8-F1
#
_entry.id   AF-A0A9E7AHC8-F1
#
_cell.length_a   1.000
_cell.length_b   1.000
_cell.length_c   1.000
_cell.angle_alpha   90.00
_cell.angle_beta   90.00
_cell.angle_gamma   90.00
#
_symmetry.space_group_name_H-M   'P 1'
#
loop_
_entity.id
_entity.type
_entity.pdbx_description
1 polymer ?
#
loop_
_entity_poly.entity_id
_entity_poly.type
_entity_poly.pdbx_seq_one_letter_code
_entity_poly.pdbx_strand_id
1 'polypeptide(L)'
;MDHRLTLIAQACLDAAAQNSMTFPQIVGTLMQAGFESYMVDYRRSTATYYLPDGESLVLSTCHGRSPIAAALDGAALLAAIADAQQKVPGYTYAGFCAKVMAAGCAGYIVSFTGRRVVYFGRTGETHTEHFPR
;
A
#
# COMPACT_ATOMS: atom_id res chain seq x y z
N MET A 1 -9.84 5.10 19.90
CA MET A 1 -10.12 4.51 18.57
C MET A 1 -11.56 4.05 18.34
N ASP A 2 -12.23 4.69 17.38
CA ASP A 2 -13.61 4.40 16.92
C ASP A 2 -13.67 3.04 16.18
N HIS A 3 -14.55 2.13 16.64
CA HIS A 3 -14.77 0.82 16.02
C HIS A 3 -15.13 0.92 14.53
N ARG A 4 -15.83 1.99 14.13
CA ARG A 4 -16.18 2.26 12.74
C ARG A 4 -14.95 2.47 11.86
N LEU A 5 -13.90 3.11 12.36
CA LEU A 5 -12.65 3.34 11.60
C LEU A 5 -11.93 2.03 11.32
N THR A 6 -11.93 1.11 12.27
CA THR A 6 -11.37 -0.24 12.09
C THR A 6 -12.12 -1.00 10.99
N LEU A 7 -13.46 -0.95 11.00
CA LEU A 7 -14.27 -1.58 9.96
C LEU A 7 -14.02 -0.98 8.56
N ILE A 8 -13.88 0.34 8.46
CA ILE A 8 -13.60 1.01 7.19
C ILE A 8 -12.22 0.61 6.66
N ALA A 9 -11.19 0.65 7.50
CA ALA A 9 -9.84 0.25 7.11
C ALA A 9 -9.78 -1.23 6.69
N GLN A 10 -10.44 -2.12 7.43
CA GLN A 10 -10.53 -3.54 7.09
C GLN A 10 -11.26 -3.77 5.77
N ALA A 11 -12.41 -3.12 5.57
CA ALA A 11 -13.16 -3.23 4.32
C ALA A 11 -12.33 -2.74 3.12
N CYS A 12 -11.57 -1.64 3.27
CA CYS A 12 -10.66 -1.15 2.23
C CYS A 12 -9.53 -2.13 1.93
N LEU A 13 -8.95 -2.74 2.96
CA LEU A 13 -7.89 -3.74 2.82
C LEU A 13 -8.39 -5.00 2.10
N ASP A 14 -9.55 -5.51 2.52
CA ASP A 14 -10.20 -6.68 1.93
C ASP A 14 -10.59 -6.41 0.48
N ALA A 15 -11.11 -5.21 0.19
CA ALA A 15 -11.48 -4.81 -1.16
C ALA A 15 -10.26 -4.70 -2.10
N ALA A 16 -9.10 -4.29 -1.59
CA ALA A 16 -7.85 -4.35 -2.35
C ALA A 16 -7.46 -5.80 -2.67
N ALA A 17 -7.53 -6.69 -1.68
CA ALA A 17 -7.18 -8.10 -1.85
C ALA A 17 -8.11 -8.83 -2.84
N GLN A 18 -9.40 -8.48 -2.82
CA GLN A 18 -10.44 -9.05 -3.69
C GLN A 18 -10.55 -8.35 -5.05
N ASN A 19 -9.76 -7.29 -5.29
CA ASN A 19 -9.88 -6.40 -6.45
C ASN A 19 -11.30 -5.80 -6.62
N SER A 20 -12.09 -5.68 -5.55
CA SER A 20 -13.47 -5.16 -5.61
C SER A 20 -13.54 -3.64 -5.52
N MET A 21 -12.46 -2.99 -5.08
CA MET A 21 -12.27 -1.54 -5.17
C MET A 21 -10.96 -1.20 -5.86
N THR A 22 -10.99 -0.14 -6.67
CA THR A 22 -9.79 0.46 -7.25
C THR A 22 -9.03 1.29 -6.21
N PHE A 23 -7.74 1.54 -6.47
CA PHE A 23 -6.93 2.38 -5.60
C PHE A 23 -7.54 3.78 -5.33
N PRO A 24 -8.04 4.53 -6.34
CA PRO A 24 -8.70 5.81 -6.08
C PRO A 24 -9.95 5.71 -5.20
N GLN A 25 -10.73 4.63 -5.34
CA GLN A 25 -11.92 4.41 -4.50
C GLN A 25 -11.50 4.15 -3.04
N ILE A 26 -10.48 3.30 -2.82
CA ILE A 26 -9.95 3.02 -1.48
C ILE A 26 -9.45 4.29 -0.81
N VAL A 27 -8.61 5.06 -1.51
CA VAL A 27 -8.08 6.33 -1.02
C VAL A 27 -9.22 7.30 -0.70
N GLY A 28 -10.21 7.43 -1.59
CA GLY A 28 -11.38 8.28 -1.36
C GLY A 28 -12.16 7.89 -0.10
N THR A 29 -12.43 6.60 0.09
CA THR A 29 -13.14 6.10 1.29
C THR A 29 -12.35 6.36 2.57
N LEU A 30 -11.03 6.12 2.57
CA LEU A 30 -10.18 6.37 3.74
C LEU A 30 -10.10 7.87 4.08
N MET A 31 -9.95 8.73 3.07
CA MET A 31 -9.94 10.18 3.25
C MET A 31 -11.26 10.70 3.81
N GLN A 32 -12.40 10.21 3.30
CA GLN A 32 -13.72 10.57 3.82
C GLN A 32 -13.94 10.13 5.28
N ALA A 33 -13.27 9.05 5.69
CA ALA A 33 -13.33 8.55 7.06
C ALA A 33 -12.42 9.33 8.04
N GLY A 34 -11.54 10.21 7.54
CA GLY A 34 -10.67 11.06 8.35
C GLY A 34 -9.24 10.53 8.52
N PHE A 35 -8.84 9.46 7.84
CA PHE A 35 -7.44 9.02 7.82
C PHE A 35 -6.57 10.05 7.09
N GLU A 36 -5.31 10.19 7.52
CA GLU A 36 -4.32 11.07 6.86
C GLU A 36 -3.32 10.32 5.97
N SER A 37 -3.03 9.07 6.32
CA SER A 37 -2.09 8.22 5.62
C SER A 37 -2.23 6.76 6.05
N TYR A 38 -1.59 5.86 5.31
CA TYR A 38 -1.31 4.51 5.80
C TYR A 38 0.05 4.01 5.30
N MET A 39 0.65 3.09 6.05
CA MET A 39 1.89 2.41 5.71
C MET A 39 1.64 0.92 5.57
N VAL A 40 2.12 0.32 4.47
CA VAL A 40 2.24 -1.13 4.34
C VAL A 40 3.68 -1.53 4.63
N ASP A 41 3.87 -2.39 5.62
CA ASP A 41 5.16 -2.99 5.96
C ASP A 41 5.16 -4.47 5.56
N TYR A 42 5.90 -4.80 4.50
CA TYR A 42 6.00 -6.16 3.99
C TYR A 42 6.80 -7.08 4.90
N ARG A 43 7.67 -6.53 5.76
CA ARG A 43 8.51 -7.32 6.67
C ARG A 43 7.69 -7.87 7.84
N ARG A 44 6.68 -7.10 8.27
CA ARG A 44 5.75 -7.49 9.34
C ARG A 44 4.43 -8.04 8.84
N SER A 45 4.16 -7.93 7.54
CA SER A 45 2.86 -8.27 6.96
C SER A 45 1.74 -7.48 7.66
N THR A 46 1.91 -6.15 7.72
CA THR A 46 0.94 -5.25 8.36
C THR A 46 0.65 -4.02 7.52
N ALA A 47 -0.57 -3.51 7.59
CA ALA A 47 -0.95 -2.17 7.19
C ALA A 47 -1.30 -1.34 8.43
N THR A 48 -0.62 -0.21 8.62
CA THR A 48 -0.89 0.75 9.70
C THR A 48 -1.56 1.98 9.12
N TYR A 49 -2.73 2.34 9.62
CA TYR A 49 -3.50 3.51 9.19
C TYR A 49 -3.41 4.59 10.27
N TYR A 50 -3.13 5.83 9.85
CA TYR A 50 -2.85 6.94 10.75
C TYR A 50 -3.94 8.00 10.69
N LEU A 51 -4.24 8.58 11.86
CA LEU A 51 -5.14 9.71 12.03
C LEU A 51 -4.32 10.99 12.35
N PRO A 52 -4.85 12.19 12.05
CA PRO A 52 -4.16 13.46 12.29
C PRO A 52 -3.80 13.75 13.75
N ASP A 53 -4.45 13.08 14.70
CA ASP A 53 -4.22 13.23 16.15
C ASP A 53 -3.13 12.31 16.69
N GLY A 54 -2.52 11.49 15.83
CA GLY A 54 -1.49 10.51 16.21
C GLY A 54 -2.05 9.14 16.62
N GLU A 55 -3.37 8.94 16.65
CA GLU A 55 -3.93 7.59 16.76
C GLU A 55 -3.63 6.77 15.50
N SER A 56 -3.49 5.45 15.67
CA SER A 56 -3.32 4.53 14.55
C SER A 56 -3.93 3.18 14.84
N LEU A 57 -4.32 2.49 13.77
CA LEU A 57 -4.74 1.09 13.81
C LEU A 57 -3.86 0.24 12.92
N VAL A 58 -3.61 -0.99 13.34
CA VAL A 58 -2.77 -1.95 12.63
C VAL A 58 -3.62 -3.14 12.22
N LEU A 59 -3.63 -3.45 10.93
CA LEU A 59 -4.26 -4.64 10.36
C LEU A 59 -3.19 -5.58 9.82
N SER A 60 -3.40 -6.88 9.98
CA SER A 60 -2.56 -7.89 9.34
C SER A 60 -2.86 -7.94 7.84
N THR A 61 -1.82 -7.97 7.02
CA THR A 61 -1.94 -8.15 5.58
C THR A 61 -1.53 -9.57 5.23
N CYS A 62 -2.35 -10.30 4.48
CA CYS A 62 -1.98 -11.62 3.97
C CYS A 62 -1.15 -11.50 2.69
N HIS A 63 0.01 -10.84 2.77
CA HIS A 63 0.98 -10.94 1.68
C HIS A 63 1.57 -12.35 1.72
N GLY A 64 1.55 -13.07 0.60
CA GLY A 64 2.22 -14.38 0.51
C GLY A 64 3.66 -14.30 1.01
N ARG A 65 4.24 -15.43 1.46
CA ARG A 65 5.60 -15.53 2.03
C ARG A 65 6.72 -15.28 1.01
N SER A 66 6.52 -14.40 0.04
CA SER A 66 7.55 -13.99 -0.90
C SER A 66 8.69 -13.33 -0.14
N PRO A 67 9.96 -13.71 -0.38
CA PRO A 67 11.09 -13.01 0.21
C PRO A 67 11.18 -11.59 -0.34
N ILE A 68 11.54 -10.63 0.50
CA ILE A 68 11.93 -9.29 0.06
C ILE A 68 13.40 -9.35 -0.35
N ALA A 69 13.76 -8.89 -1.55
CA ALA A 69 15.16 -8.86 -1.99
C ALA A 69 16.02 -7.89 -1.15
N ALA A 70 17.34 -8.12 -1.13
CA ALA A 70 18.26 -7.39 -0.24
C ALA A 70 18.41 -5.90 -0.63
N ALA A 71 18.48 -5.62 -1.93
CA ALA A 71 18.61 -4.29 -2.50
C ALA A 71 17.39 -3.94 -3.34
N LEU A 72 17.05 -2.64 -3.41
CA LEU A 72 15.93 -2.18 -4.22
C LEU A 72 16.34 -2.09 -5.70
N ASP A 73 15.71 -2.90 -6.54
CA ASP A 73 15.72 -2.74 -7.99
C ASP A 73 14.62 -1.75 -8.40
N GLY A 74 15.02 -0.50 -8.63
CA GLY A 74 14.09 0.57 -9.04
C GLY A 74 13.40 0.29 -10.37
N ALA A 75 14.06 -0.38 -11.32
CA ALA A 75 13.46 -0.69 -12.62
C ALA A 75 12.37 -1.76 -12.50
N ALA A 76 12.64 -2.82 -11.71
CA ALA A 76 11.65 -3.85 -11.43
C ALA A 76 10.46 -3.29 -10.61
N LEU A 77 10.71 -2.39 -9.66
CA LEU A 77 9.66 -1.69 -8.93
C LEU A 77 8.75 -0.89 -9.86
N LEU A 78 9.33 -0.07 -10.73
CA LEU A 78 8.59 0.75 -11.70
C LEU A 78 7.75 -0.11 -12.65
N ALA A 79 8.30 -1.23 -13.14
CA ALA A 79 7.55 -2.16 -13.98
C ALA A 79 6.33 -2.74 -13.25
N ALA A 80 6.50 -3.13 -11.98
CA ALA A 80 5.40 -3.64 -11.17
C ALA A 80 4.31 -2.59 -10.89
N ILE A 81 4.70 -1.32 -10.69
CA ILE A 81 3.77 -0.20 -10.52
C ILE A 81 3.01 0.06 -11.83
N ALA A 82 3.71 0.07 -12.96
CA ALA A 82 3.10 0.29 -14.28
C ALA A 82 2.06 -0.80 -14.61
N ASP A 83 2.38 -2.08 -14.34
CA ASP A 83 1.44 -3.20 -14.47
C ASP A 83 0.16 -2.97 -13.64
N ALA A 84 0.31 -2.49 -12.40
CA ALA A 84 -0.79 -2.23 -11.49
C ALA A 84 -1.68 -1.06 -11.96
N GLN A 85 -1.06 0.03 -12.42
CA GLN A 85 -1.76 1.20 -12.94
C GLN A 85 -2.54 0.87 -14.22
N GLN A 86 -1.98 0.03 -15.10
CA GLN A 86 -2.61 -0.39 -16.35
C GLN A 86 -3.66 -1.50 -16.15
N LYS A 87 -3.74 -2.09 -14.95
CA LYS A 87 -4.61 -3.25 -14.65
C LYS A 87 -4.46 -4.34 -15.71
N VAL A 88 -3.21 -4.73 -16.00
CA VAL A 88 -2.90 -5.77 -16.99
C VAL A 88 -3.71 -7.05 -16.71
N PRO A 89 -4.09 -7.83 -17.73
CA PRO A 89 -4.88 -9.05 -17.55
C PRO A 89 -4.27 -9.97 -16.48
N GLY A 90 -5.10 -10.43 -15.53
CA GLY A 90 -4.65 -11.27 -14.40
C GLY A 90 -4.04 -10.50 -13.22
N TYR A 91 -4.12 -9.17 -13.21
CA TYR A 91 -3.70 -8.36 -12.06
C TYR A 91 -4.38 -8.80 -10.76
N THR A 92 -3.58 -8.94 -9.71
CA THR A 92 -4.05 -9.12 -8.33
C THR A 92 -3.19 -8.29 -7.39
N TYR A 93 -3.78 -7.77 -6.33
CA TYR A 93 -3.03 -7.06 -5.29
C TYR A 93 -1.94 -7.94 -4.67
N ALA A 94 -2.21 -9.24 -4.45
CA ALA A 94 -1.21 -10.19 -3.97
C ALA A 94 -0.04 -10.36 -4.96
N GLY A 95 -0.33 -10.45 -6.26
CA GLY A 95 0.69 -10.52 -7.31
C GLY A 95 1.53 -9.24 -7.40
N PHE A 96 0.91 -8.07 -7.26
CA PHE A 96 1.63 -6.80 -7.17
C PHE A 96 2.58 -6.78 -5.96
N CYS A 97 2.09 -7.14 -4.78
CA CYS A 97 2.91 -7.19 -3.57
C CYS A 97 4.09 -8.15 -3.73
N ALA A 98 3.87 -9.34 -4.29
CA ALA A 98 4.95 -10.28 -4.56
C ALA A 98 6.01 -9.71 -5.52
N LYS A 99 5.61 -9.02 -6.59
CA LYS A 99 6.52 -8.37 -7.54
C LYS A 99 7.37 -7.27 -6.88
N VAL A 100 6.75 -6.36 -6.12
CA VAL A 100 7.50 -5.27 -5.48
C VAL A 100 8.39 -5.77 -4.34
N MET A 101 7.97 -6.80 -3.59
CA MET A 101 8.82 -7.46 -2.60
C MET A 101 10.04 -8.12 -3.26
N ALA A 102 9.83 -8.84 -4.38
CA ALA A 102 10.92 -9.43 -5.15
C ALA A 102 11.88 -8.37 -5.74
N ALA A 103 11.37 -7.17 -6.02
CA ALA A 103 12.18 -6.01 -6.39
C ALA A 103 12.91 -5.33 -5.21
N GLY A 104 12.75 -5.83 -3.97
CA GLY A 104 13.45 -5.29 -2.79
C GLY A 104 12.70 -4.20 -2.03
N CYS A 105 11.44 -3.94 -2.37
CA CYS A 105 10.59 -3.00 -1.65
C CYS A 105 10.25 -3.55 -0.25
N ALA A 106 10.64 -2.82 0.79
CA ALA A 106 10.37 -3.18 2.18
C ALA A 106 8.99 -2.72 2.66
N GLY A 107 8.45 -1.68 2.03
CA GLY A 107 7.14 -1.14 2.33
C GLY A 107 6.85 0.13 1.53
N TYR A 108 5.66 0.68 1.74
CA TYR A 108 5.29 1.96 1.17
C TYR A 108 4.37 2.75 2.09
N ILE A 109 4.40 4.08 1.98
CA ILE A 109 3.50 5.01 2.65
C ILE A 109 2.62 5.65 1.59
N VAL A 110 1.31 5.65 1.81
CA VAL A 110 0.35 6.45 1.05
C VAL A 110 0.00 7.66 1.90
N SER A 111 0.43 8.84 1.48
CA SER A 111 0.14 10.10 2.16
C SER A 111 -0.97 10.82 1.41
N PHE A 112 -2.14 10.96 2.06
CA PHE A 112 -3.28 11.65 1.47
C PHE A 112 -3.06 13.16 1.46
N THR A 113 -2.58 13.70 2.58
CA THR A 113 -2.20 15.12 2.73
C THR A 113 -1.08 15.51 1.76
N GLY A 114 -0.11 14.61 1.53
CA GLY A 114 0.98 14.80 0.59
C GLY A 114 0.67 14.42 -0.86
N ARG A 115 -0.52 13.87 -1.14
CA ARG A 115 -0.99 13.35 -2.45
C ARG A 115 0.05 12.50 -3.18
N ARG A 116 0.64 11.53 -2.48
CA ARG A 116 1.71 10.67 -3.03
C ARG A 116 1.79 9.32 -2.36
N VAL A 117 2.39 8.37 -3.07
CA VAL A 117 2.88 7.10 -2.52
C VAL A 117 4.40 7.13 -2.52
N VAL A 118 5.02 6.76 -1.42
CA VAL A 118 6.48 6.60 -1.29
C VAL A 118 6.79 5.15 -1.01
N TYR A 119 7.45 4.49 -1.95
CA TYR A 119 7.99 3.14 -1.80
C TYR A 119 9.42 3.23 -1.29
N PHE A 120 9.84 2.30 -0.43
CA PHE A 120 11.20 2.32 0.11
C PHE A 120 11.83 0.93 0.26
N GLY A 121 13.15 0.88 0.05
CA GLY A 121 13.99 -0.30 0.24
C GLY A 121 14.52 -0.45 1.68
N ARG A 122 15.24 -1.54 1.94
CA ARG A 122 15.84 -1.81 3.26
C ARG A 122 17.00 -0.87 3.61
N THR A 123 17.65 -0.27 2.62
CA THR A 123 18.78 0.64 2.84
C THR A 123 18.38 2.12 2.76
N GLY A 124 17.07 2.39 2.62
CA GLY A 124 16.52 3.74 2.56
C GLY A 124 16.40 4.32 1.16
N GLU A 125 16.61 3.53 0.11
CA GLU A 125 16.27 3.93 -1.26
C GLU A 125 14.77 4.23 -1.35
N THR A 126 14.38 5.23 -2.13
CA THR A 126 12.96 5.63 -2.26
C THR A 126 12.54 5.81 -3.70
N HIS A 127 11.27 5.51 -3.99
CA HIS A 127 10.58 5.88 -5.22
C HIS A 127 9.24 6.55 -4.89
N THR A 128 8.87 7.62 -5.61
CA THR A 128 7.65 8.38 -5.33
C THR A 128 6.71 8.40 -6.54
N GLU A 129 5.46 7.99 -6.32
CA GLU A 129 4.35 8.14 -7.27
C GLU A 129 3.42 9.25 -6.79
N HIS A 130 3.06 10.19 -7.67
CA HIS A 130 2.13 11.26 -7.33
C HIS A 130 0.70 10.89 -7.73
N PHE A 131 -0.28 11.28 -6.91
CA PHE A 131 -1.67 11.15 -7.34
C PHE A 131 -1.92 12.06 -8.56
N PRO A 132 -2.82 11.66 -9.48
CA PRO A 132 -3.24 12.53 -10.58
C PRO A 132 -3.67 13.90 -10.05
N ARG A 133 -3.40 14.97 -10.81
CA ARG A 133 -3.80 16.33 -10.43
C ARG A 133 -5.31 16.49 -10.53
#